data_AF-I4EVA7-F1
#
_entry.id   AF-I4EVA7-F1
#
_cell.length_a   1.000
_cell.length_b   1.000
_cell.length_c   1.000
_cell.angle_alpha   90.00
_cell.angle_beta   90.00
_cell.angle_gamma   90.00
#
_symmetry.space_group_name_H-M   'P 1'
#
loop_
_entity.id
_entity.type
_entity.pdbx_description
1 polymer ?
#
loop_
_entity_poly.entity_id
_entity_poly.type
_entity_poly.pdbx_seq_one_letter_code
_entity_poly.pdbx_strand_id
1 'polypeptide(L)' 'MPENRLPPVPNATARLHQLKLIAAARVSAARTTSRQQVTDIVRVTVDNEVDTSTFKAIVADVAPDSLR' A
#
# COMPACT_ATOMS: atom_id res chain seq x y z
N MET A 1 -18.43 -12.74 28.27
CA MET A 1 -17.27 -12.19 27.56
C MET A 1 -17.63 -12.10 26.08
N PRO A 2 -17.83 -10.90 25.50
CA PRO A 2 -18.09 -10.80 24.07
C PRO A 2 -16.79 -11.12 23.34
N GLU A 3 -16.82 -12.24 22.65
CA GLU A 3 -15.76 -12.71 21.76
C GLU A 3 -15.50 -11.63 20.72
N ASN A 4 -14.31 -11.06 20.77
CA ASN A 4 -13.81 -10.01 19.88
C ASN A 4 -13.62 -10.62 18.47
N ARG A 5 -14.73 -10.91 17.77
CA ARG A 5 -14.70 -11.39 16.40
C ARG A 5 -14.24 -10.23 15.54
N LEU A 6 -13.00 -10.33 15.06
CA LEU A 6 -12.51 -9.52 13.95
C LEU A 6 -13.57 -9.58 12.83
N PRO A 7 -13.99 -8.43 12.27
CA PRO A 7 -14.95 -8.42 11.18
C PRO A 7 -14.42 -9.29 10.03
N PRO A 8 -15.30 -9.97 9.26
CA PRO A 8 -14.87 -10.77 8.12
C PRO A 8 -13.98 -9.92 7.24
N VAL A 9 -12.78 -10.43 6.94
CA VAL A 9 -11.77 -9.74 6.14
C VAL A 9 -12.47 -9.29 4.85
N PRO A 10 -12.59 -7.98 4.60
CA PRO A 10 -13.30 -7.52 3.41
C PRO A 10 -12.56 -8.10 2.21
N ASN A 11 -13.33 -8.60 1.24
CA ASN A 11 -12.93 -8.98 -0.12
C ASN A 11 -11.49 -8.55 -0.43
N ALA A 12 -10.56 -9.48 -0.69
CA ALA A 12 -9.13 -9.20 -0.87
C ALA A 12 -8.87 -8.00 -1.82
N THR A 13 -9.76 -7.79 -2.80
CA THR A 13 -9.76 -6.63 -3.69
C THR A 13 -10.01 -5.30 -2.97
N ALA A 14 -10.98 -5.24 -2.06
CA ALA A 14 -11.27 -4.05 -1.24
C ALA A 14 -10.12 -3.75 -0.28
N ARG A 15 -9.52 -4.78 0.33
CA ARG A 15 -8.33 -4.63 1.18
C ARG A 15 -7.15 -4.10 0.37
N LEU A 16 -6.88 -4.66 -0.80
CA LEU A 16 -5.84 -4.20 -1.72
C LEU A 16 -6.06 -2.73 -2.12
N HIS A 17 -7.30 -2.36 -2.45
CA HIS A 17 -7.64 -0.97 -2.80
C HIS A 17 -7.39 -0.04 -1.61
N GLN A 18 -7.78 -0.43 -0.39
CA GLN A 18 -7.49 0.34 0.82
C GLN A 18 -5.99 0.54 1.03
N LEU A 19 -5.19 -0.53 0.91
CA LEU A 19 -3.72 -0.45 1.04
C LEU A 19 -3.11 0.49 -0.01
N LYS A 20 -3.61 0.44 -1.24
CA LYS A 20 -3.18 1.35 -2.33
C LYS A 20 -3.46 2.82 -1.98
N LEU A 21 -4.65 3.13 -1.47
CA LEU A 21 -5.01 4.50 -1.06
C LEU A 21 -4.15 4.99 0.11
N ILE A 22 -3.93 4.15 1.12
CA ILE A 22 -3.07 4.49 2.27
C ILE A 22 -1.64 4.74 1.81
N ALA A 23 -1.10 3.86 0.95
CA ALA A 23 0.25 4.03 0.41
C ALA A 23 0.39 5.34 -0.38
N ALA A 24 -0.57 5.65 -1.25
CA ALA A 24 -0.60 6.91 -2.01
C ALA A 24 -0.63 8.13 -1.10
N ALA A 25 -1.49 8.14 -0.08
CA ALA A 25 -1.57 9.22 0.89
C ALA A 25 -0.24 9.41 1.64
N ARG A 26 0.41 8.32 2.07
CA ARG A 26 1.70 8.37 2.78
C ARG A 26 2.83 8.86 1.88
N VAL A 27 2.90 8.39 0.64
CA VAL A 27 3.89 8.83 -0.36
C VAL A 27 3.77 10.33 -0.64
N SER A 28 2.54 10.80 -0.82
CA SER A 28 2.23 12.23 -1.01
C SER A 28 2.61 13.07 0.21
N ALA A 29 2.20 12.65 1.41
CA ALA A 29 2.52 13.35 2.65
C ALA A 29 4.04 13.42 2.93
N ALA A 30 4.77 12.36 2.58
CA ALA A 30 6.22 12.31 2.72
C ALA A 30 6.99 13.14 1.67
N ARG A 31 6.30 13.69 0.64
CA ARG A 31 6.90 14.43 -0.48
C ARG A 31 8.11 13.72 -1.07
N THR A 32 7.98 12.41 -1.24
CA THR A 32 9.09 11.56 -1.69
C THR A 32 9.61 11.98 -3.06
N THR A 33 10.93 12.03 -3.19
CA THR A 33 11.64 12.40 -4.42
C THR A 33 12.49 11.25 -4.97
N SER A 34 12.36 10.04 -4.37
CA SER A 34 13.10 8.86 -4.78
C SER A 34 12.20 7.62 -4.81
N ARG A 35 12.41 6.80 -5.85
CA ARG A 35 11.71 5.52 -6.03
C ARG A 35 11.99 4.54 -4.88
N GLN A 36 13.15 4.64 -4.25
CA GLN A 36 13.48 3.83 -3.08
C GLN A 36 12.56 4.17 -1.90
N GLN A 37 12.35 5.46 -1.61
CA GLN A 37 11.46 5.88 -0.52
C GLN A 37 10.00 5.47 -0.76
N VAL A 38 9.53 5.57 -2.01
CA VAL A 38 8.20 5.06 -2.40
C VAL A 38 8.11 3.56 -2.11
N THR A 39 9.13 2.79 -2.51
CA THR A 39 9.19 1.34 -2.30
C THR A 39 9.14 0.98 -0.82
N ASP A 40 9.88 1.69 0.04
CA ASP A 40 9.91 1.46 1.48
C ASP A 40 8.58 1.81 2.15
N ILE A 41 7.96 2.93 1.77
CA ILE A 41 6.62 3.32 2.26
C ILE A 41 5.58 2.27 1.87
N VAL A 42 5.58 1.82 0.62
CA VAL A 42 4.64 0.78 0.16
C VAL A 42 4.91 -0.51 0.91
N ARG A 43 6.17 -0.92 1.10
CA ARG A 43 6.53 -2.16 1.82
C ARG A 43 6.00 -2.16 3.26
N VAL A 44 6.20 -1.06 3.99
CA VAL A 44 5.69 -0.90 5.36
C VAL A 44 4.15 -0.83 5.39
N THR A 45 3.52 -0.37 4.31
CA THR A 45 2.05 -0.25 4.25
C THR A 45 1.38 -1.58 3.96
N VAL A 46 1.93 -2.39 3.05
CA VAL A 46 1.31 -3.65 2.65
C VAL A 46 1.70 -4.83 3.53
N ASP A 47 2.76 -4.74 4.34
CA ASP A 47 3.16 -5.77 5.32
C ASP A 47 3.12 -7.23 4.82
N ASN A 48 3.63 -7.49 3.61
CA ASN A 48 3.58 -8.81 2.94
C ASN A 48 2.16 -9.36 2.66
N GLU A 49 1.10 -8.55 2.79
CA GLU A 49 -0.27 -8.90 2.40
C GLU A 49 -0.43 -9.11 0.88
N VAL A 50 0.58 -8.74 0.08
CA VAL A 50 0.57 -8.84 -1.38
C VAL A 50 1.80 -9.56 -1.92
N ASP A 51 1.64 -10.26 -3.03
CA ASP A 51 2.75 -10.89 -3.76
C ASP A 51 3.68 -9.84 -4.40
N THR A 52 4.86 -10.29 -4.83
CA THR A 52 5.89 -9.41 -5.41
C THR A 52 5.44 -8.69 -6.68
N SER A 53 4.57 -9.29 -7.50
CA SER A 53 4.06 -8.67 -8.73
C SER A 53 3.10 -7.53 -8.39
N THR A 54 2.14 -7.81 -7.51
CA THR A 54 1.18 -6.82 -7.00
C THR A 54 1.90 -5.68 -6.27
N PHE A 55 2.91 -5.99 -5.46
CA PHE A 55 3.77 -4.99 -4.83
C PHE A 55 4.41 -4.03 -5.86
N LYS A 56 5.04 -4.57 -6.91
CA LYS A 56 5.68 -3.77 -7.96
C LYS A 56 4.66 -2.89 -8.70
N ALA A 57 3.46 -3.42 -8.95
CA ALA A 57 2.38 -2.65 -9.58
C ALA A 57 1.93 -1.48 -8.71
N ILE A 58 1.77 -1.66 -7.40
CA ILE A 58 1.42 -0.58 -6.47
C ILE A 58 2.52 0.49 -6.44
N VAL A 59 3.80 0.10 -6.35
CA VAL A 59 4.92 1.05 -6.37
C VAL A 59 4.92 1.88 -7.65
N ALA A 60 4.70 1.25 -8.81
CA ALA A 60 4.67 1.95 -10.09
C ALA A 60 3.46 2.89 -10.23
N ASP A 61 2.32 2.52 -9.66
CA ASP A 61 1.10 3.33 -9.70
C ASP A 61 1.18 4.55 -8.76
N VAL A 62 1.73 4.34 -7.56
CA VAL A 62 1.82 5.36 -6.50
C VAL A 62 3.02 6.30 -6.68
N ALA A 63 4.06 5.88 -7.42
CA ALA A 63 5.19 6.74 -7.71
C ALA A 63 4.73 8.01 -8.46
N PRO A 64 5.13 9.22 -7.99
CA PRO A 64 4.83 10.46 -8.70
C PRO A 64 5.41 10.44 -10.12
N ASP A 65 4.77 11.13 -11.07
CA ASP A 65 5.17 11.15 -12.48
C ASP A 65 6.64 11.49 -12.71
N SER A 66 7.23 12.34 -11.88
CA SER A 66 8.66 12.68 -11.92
C SER A 66 9.61 11.49 -11.68
N LEU A 67 9.08 10.35 -11.21
CA LEU A 67 9.81 9.11 -10.89
C LEU A 67 9.38 7.91 -11.75
N ARG A 68 8.44 8.11 -12.68
CA ARG A 68 7.88 7.03 -13.52
C ARG A 68 8.81 6.67 -14.68
#